data_AF-A0A1C3VS93-F1
#
_entry.id   AF-A0A1C3VS93-F1
#
_cell.length_a   1.000
_cell.length_b   1.000
_cell.length_c   1.000
_cell.angle_alpha   90.00
_cell.angle_beta   90.00
_cell.angle_gamma   90.00
#
_symmetry.space_group_name_H-M   'P 1'
#
loop_
_entity.id
_entity.type
_entity.pdbx_description
1 polymer ?
#
loop_
_entity_poly.entity_id
_entity_poly.type
_entity_poly.pdbx_seq_one_letter_code
_entity_poly.pdbx_strand_id
1 'polypeptide(L)'
;MNTKEIQKRLDQLMKAMIDKGLKQPCAQFDAESGNIEFRVYLRWQDPTKLGKDRYSDGLFKFIKNDDPGKAFEEADEFVAAMPSGDEARLHQFMGALATVIDLGKDNGIEVEFMNPLQATMKKLSENILTDQRAA
;
A
#
# COMPACT_ATOMS: atom_id res chain seq x y z
N MET A 1 -1.94 7.97 -27.80
CA MET A 1 -0.59 7.94 -27.19
C MET A 1 0.29 6.96 -27.94
N ASN A 2 1.59 7.24 -28.04
CA ASN A 2 2.57 6.31 -28.60
C ASN A 2 3.24 5.45 -27.50
N THR A 3 3.95 4.40 -27.90
CA THR A 3 4.59 3.46 -26.96
C THR A 3 5.59 4.12 -26.01
N LYS A 4 6.30 5.17 -26.44
CA LYS A 4 7.26 5.88 -25.58
C LYS A 4 6.55 6.70 -24.49
N GLU A 5 5.42 7.32 -24.83
CA GLU A 5 4.58 8.03 -23.87
C GLU A 5 3.99 7.07 -22.83
N ILE A 6 3.51 5.91 -23.27
CA ILE A 6 2.97 4.86 -22.39
C ILE A 6 4.07 4.36 -21.44
N GLN A 7 5.25 4.02 -21.95
CA GLN A 7 6.38 3.57 -21.11
C GLN A 7 6.75 4.62 -20.07
N LYS A 8 6.84 5.90 -20.48
CA LYS A 8 7.14 7.00 -19.56
C LYS A 8 6.10 7.12 -18.43
N ARG A 9 4.81 6.98 -18.73
CA ARG A 9 3.75 7.02 -17.72
C ARG A 9 3.81 5.80 -16.79
N LEU A 10 4.09 4.60 -17.32
CA LEU A 10 4.29 3.41 -16.50
C LEU A 10 5.50 3.54 -15.57
N ASP A 11 6.62 4.09 -16.05
CA ASP A 11 7.82 4.32 -15.24
C ASP A 11 7.54 5.32 -14.11
N GLN A 12 6.75 6.37 -14.38
CA GLN A 12 6.32 7.35 -13.39
C GLN A 12 5.41 6.74 -12.33
N LEU A 13 4.41 5.95 -12.74
CA LEU A 13 3.54 5.21 -11.83
C LEU A 13 4.33 4.22 -10.96
N MET A 14 5.24 3.46 -11.56
CA MET A 14 6.11 2.53 -10.84
C MET A 14 6.92 3.24 -9.77
N LYS A 15 7.51 4.39 -10.11
CA LYS A 15 8.22 5.21 -9.13
C LYS A 15 7.30 5.69 -8.01
N ALA A 16 6.12 6.21 -8.33
CA ALA A 16 5.16 6.68 -7.33
C ALA A 16 4.73 5.55 -6.37
N MET A 17 4.50 4.34 -6.89
CA MET A 17 4.21 3.15 -6.09
C MET A 17 5.36 2.77 -5.14
N ILE A 18 6.61 2.85 -5.62
CA ILE A 18 7.81 2.61 -4.80
C ILE A 18 7.93 3.69 -3.69
N ASP A 19 7.67 4.96 -4.02
CA ASP A 19 7.72 6.08 -3.07
C ASP A 19 6.65 5.93 -1.97
N LYS A 20 5.52 5.29 -2.29
CA LYS A 20 4.49 4.87 -1.31
C LYS A 20 4.89 3.64 -0.49
N GLY A 21 6.10 3.11 -0.68
CA GLY A 21 6.63 1.97 0.08
C GLY A 21 6.01 0.62 -0.27
N LEU A 22 5.33 0.51 -1.43
CA LEU A 22 4.73 -0.75 -1.84
C LEU A 22 5.80 -1.80 -2.15
N LYS A 23 5.58 -3.04 -1.71
CA LYS A 23 6.52 -4.16 -1.91
C LYS A 23 6.24 -4.84 -3.25
N GLN A 24 7.30 -5.03 -4.05
CA GLN A 24 7.24 -5.64 -5.40
C GLN A 24 6.11 -5.08 -6.28
N PRO A 25 6.03 -3.74 -6.46
CA PRO A 25 4.99 -3.15 -7.27
C PRO A 25 5.15 -3.53 -8.74
N CYS A 26 4.05 -3.51 -9.48
CA CYS A 26 4.00 -3.71 -10.92
C CYS A 26 2.91 -2.80 -11.48
N ALA A 27 3.22 -2.08 -12.55
CA ALA A 27 2.28 -1.32 -13.35
C ALA A 27 2.31 -1.83 -14.79
N GLN A 28 1.14 -2.05 -15.37
CA GLN A 28 0.97 -2.56 -16.73
C GLN A 28 -0.14 -1.78 -17.43
N PHE A 29 -0.01 -1.66 -18.74
CA PHE A 29 -1.04 -1.08 -19.60
C PHE A 29 -1.48 -2.13 -20.62
N ASP A 30 -2.79 -2.38 -20.68
CA ASP A 30 -3.39 -3.33 -21.60
C ASP A 30 -4.33 -2.61 -22.58
N ALA A 31 -4.22 -2.99 -23.85
CA ALA A 31 -5.14 -2.63 -24.91
C ALA A 31 -5.60 -3.91 -25.61
N GLU A 32 -6.87 -4.27 -25.43
CA GLU A 32 -7.45 -5.51 -25.93
C GLU A 32 -8.44 -5.20 -27.06
N SER A 33 -8.35 -5.89 -28.20
CA SER A 33 -9.34 -5.75 -29.27
C SER A 33 -10.69 -6.33 -28.84
N GLY A 34 -11.78 -5.65 -29.19
CA GLY A 34 -13.14 -6.03 -28.78
C GLY A 34 -13.55 -5.54 -27.38
N ASN A 35 -12.60 -4.99 -26.62
CA ASN A 35 -12.86 -4.19 -25.44
C ASN A 35 -12.71 -2.71 -25.83
N ILE A 36 -13.69 -1.87 -25.50
CA ILE A 36 -13.69 -0.45 -25.87
C ILE A 36 -12.83 0.37 -24.89
N GLU A 37 -12.36 -0.25 -23.80
CA GLU A 37 -11.63 0.41 -22.72
C GLU A 37 -10.15 0.01 -22.69
N PHE A 38 -9.29 1.00 -22.52
CA PHE A 38 -7.91 0.83 -22.08
C PHE A 38 -7.85 0.50 -20.60
N ARG A 39 -6.84 -0.26 -20.20
CA ARG A 39 -6.69 -0.70 -18.81
C ARG A 39 -5.30 -0.39 -18.27
N VAL A 40 -5.25 0.23 -17.10
CA VAL A 40 -4.06 0.27 -16.26
C VAL A 40 -4.24 -0.75 -15.14
N TYR A 41 -3.28 -1.66 -15.03
CA TYR A 41 -3.22 -2.68 -14.00
C TYR A 41 -2.09 -2.35 -13.02
N LEU A 42 -2.44 -2.25 -11.74
CA LEU A 42 -1.49 -2.05 -10.65
C LEU A 42 -1.53 -3.27 -9.73
N ARG A 43 -0.37 -3.79 -9.36
CA ARG A 43 -0.22 -4.91 -8.42
C ARG A 43 0.89 -4.62 -7.42
N TRP A 44 0.74 -5.08 -6.20
CA TRP A 44 1.79 -5.09 -5.18
C TRP A 44 1.57 -6.24 -4.20
N GLN A 45 2.59 -6.57 -3.40
CA GLN A 45 2.48 -7.60 -2.38
C GLN A 45 1.75 -7.07 -1.14
N ASP A 46 0.86 -7.88 -0.56
CA ASP A 46 0.24 -7.58 0.72
C ASP A 46 1.29 -7.58 1.85
N PRO A 47 1.52 -6.45 2.53
CA PRO A 47 2.52 -6.35 3.59
C PRO A 47 2.15 -7.16 4.84
N THR A 48 0.86 -7.51 5.04
CA THR A 48 0.40 -8.28 6.19
C THR A 48 0.75 -9.77 6.09
N LYS A 49 1.06 -10.25 4.88
CA LYS A 49 1.36 -11.65 4.60
C LYS A 49 2.87 -11.90 4.70
N LEU A 50 3.38 -11.96 5.93
CA LEU A 50 4.78 -12.29 6.20
C LEU A 50 5.15 -13.71 5.70
N GLY A 51 6.19 -13.82 4.87
CA GLY A 51 6.87 -15.09 4.56
C GLY A 51 6.21 -16.00 3.51
N LYS A 52 5.20 -15.53 2.77
CA LYS A 52 4.58 -16.30 1.68
C LYS A 52 4.56 -15.45 0.41
N ASP A 53 5.61 -15.55 -0.40
CA ASP A 53 5.70 -14.90 -1.71
C ASP A 53 4.87 -15.67 -2.76
N ARG A 54 3.58 -15.90 -2.48
CA ARG A 54 2.70 -16.55 -3.46
C ARG A 54 2.18 -15.51 -4.43
N TYR A 55 2.08 -15.89 -5.69
CA TYR A 55 1.48 -15.07 -6.74
C TYR A 55 0.06 -14.58 -6.36
N SER A 56 -0.73 -15.45 -5.71
CA SER A 56 -2.11 -15.21 -5.26
C SER A 56 -2.26 -14.18 -4.14
N ASP A 57 -1.18 -13.84 -3.46
CA ASP A 57 -1.23 -13.01 -2.25
C ASP A 57 -0.93 -11.52 -2.56
N GLY A 58 -0.93 -11.18 -3.86
CA GLY A 58 -0.81 -9.81 -4.33
C GLY A 58 -2.14 -9.06 -4.24
N LEU A 59 -2.08 -7.82 -3.78
CA LEU A 59 -3.15 -6.85 -3.95
C LEU A 59 -3.08 -6.28 -5.36
N PHE A 60 -4.23 -5.95 -5.93
CA PHE A 60 -4.30 -5.39 -7.27
C PHE A 60 -5.44 -4.39 -7.43
N LYS A 61 -5.27 -3.51 -8.39
CA LYS A 61 -6.27 -2.54 -8.84
C LYS A 61 -6.30 -2.54 -10.37
N PHE A 62 -7.51 -2.66 -10.91
CA PHE A 62 -7.79 -2.42 -12.32
C PHE A 62 -8.45 -1.06 -12.47
N ILE A 63 -7.95 -0.28 -13.42
CA ILE A 63 -8.49 1.02 -13.80
C ILE A 63 -8.76 0.93 -15.28
N LYS A 64 -9.99 1.26 -15.68
CA LYS A 64 -10.47 1.11 -17.05
C LYS A 64 -11.09 2.42 -17.51
N ASN A 65 -10.71 2.86 -18.70
CA ASN A 65 -11.24 4.07 -19.30
C ASN A 65 -11.16 3.97 -20.84
N ASP A 66 -12.10 4.61 -21.55
CA ASP A 66 -12.11 4.66 -23.02
C ASP A 66 -11.03 5.60 -23.58
N ASP A 67 -10.48 6.48 -22.75
CA ASP A 67 -9.32 7.32 -23.05
C ASP A 67 -8.08 6.81 -22.28
N PRO A 68 -6.96 6.52 -22.98
CA PRO A 68 -5.77 5.98 -22.34
C PRO A 68 -5.10 7.02 -21.41
N GLY A 69 -5.20 8.30 -21.72
CA GLY A 69 -4.69 9.38 -20.86
C GLY A 69 -5.46 9.47 -19.55
N LYS A 70 -6.80 9.41 -19.61
CA LYS A 70 -7.65 9.39 -18.42
C LYS A 70 -7.41 8.14 -17.56
N ALA A 71 -7.21 6.97 -18.17
CA ALA A 71 -6.85 5.77 -17.42
C ALA A 71 -5.57 5.95 -16.59
N PHE A 72 -4.58 6.67 -17.14
CA PHE A 72 -3.36 7.01 -16.39
C PHE A 72 -3.60 8.08 -15.32
N GLU A 73 -4.41 9.10 -15.59
CA GLU A 73 -4.76 10.13 -14.60
C GLU A 73 -5.46 9.53 -13.38
N GLU A 74 -6.45 8.64 -13.59
CA GLU A 74 -7.13 7.92 -12.51
C GLU A 74 -6.17 7.00 -11.73
N ALA A 75 -5.16 6.43 -12.41
CA ALA A 75 -4.12 5.66 -11.74
C ALA A 75 -3.20 6.51 -10.88
N ASP A 76 -2.82 7.69 -11.37
CA ASP A 76 -2.03 8.65 -10.61
C ASP A 76 -2.81 9.13 -9.37
N GLU A 77 -4.10 9.44 -9.51
CA GLU A 77 -4.99 9.81 -8.40
C GLU A 77 -5.10 8.69 -7.36
N PHE A 78 -5.28 7.46 -7.80
CA PHE A 78 -5.36 6.30 -6.92
C PHE A 78 -4.07 6.10 -6.11
N VAL A 79 -2.90 6.17 -6.76
CA VAL A 79 -1.61 6.05 -6.07
C VAL A 79 -1.38 7.24 -5.14
N ALA A 80 -1.72 8.45 -5.56
CA ALA A 80 -1.59 9.65 -4.75
C ALA A 80 -2.40 9.56 -3.44
N ALA A 81 -3.62 9.01 -3.51
CA ALA A 81 -4.51 8.81 -2.37
C ALA A 81 -4.07 7.70 -1.41
N MET A 82 -3.08 6.86 -1.76
CA MET A 82 -2.54 5.87 -0.83
C MET A 82 -1.78 6.55 0.32
N PRO A 83 -1.73 5.94 1.51
CA PRO A 83 -0.85 6.38 2.59
C PRO A 83 0.60 6.47 2.13
N SER A 84 1.38 7.36 2.73
CA SER A 84 2.83 7.40 2.51
C SER A 84 3.49 6.09 2.95
N GLY A 85 4.71 5.82 2.46
CA GLY A 85 5.44 4.63 2.87
C GLY A 85 5.70 4.54 4.37
N ASP A 86 5.93 5.68 5.02
CA ASP A 86 6.10 5.75 6.48
C ASP A 86 4.79 5.47 7.22
N GLU A 87 3.69 6.08 6.78
CA GLU A 87 2.35 5.81 7.34
C GLU A 87 1.96 4.34 7.18
N ALA A 88 2.20 3.75 6.00
CA ALA A 88 1.89 2.36 5.71
C ALA A 88 2.69 1.39 6.61
N ARG A 89 4.01 1.60 6.75
CA ARG A 89 4.87 0.81 7.65
C ARG A 89 4.43 0.92 9.10
N LEU A 90 4.02 2.11 9.50
CA LEU A 90 3.60 2.37 10.86
C LEU A 90 2.25 1.73 11.17
N HIS A 91 1.28 1.80 10.25
CA HIS A 91 0.02 1.07 10.35
C HIS A 91 0.24 -0.44 10.43
N GLN A 92 1.16 -0.98 9.61
CA GLN A 92 1.54 -2.38 9.66
C GLN A 92 2.12 -2.77 11.04
N PHE A 93 3.06 -1.97 11.57
CA PHE A 93 3.64 -2.19 12.88
C PHE A 93 2.58 -2.15 14.00
N MET A 94 1.68 -1.17 13.95
CA MET A 94 0.59 -1.01 14.91
C MET A 94 -0.38 -2.21 14.89
N GLY A 95 -0.71 -2.73 13.70
CA GLY A 95 -1.52 -3.94 13.56
C GLY A 95 -0.84 -5.20 14.12
N ALA A 96 0.46 -5.34 13.88
CA ALA A 96 1.25 -6.44 14.46
C ALA A 96 1.30 -6.35 15.99
N LEU A 97 1.50 -5.15 16.54
CA LEU A 97 1.50 -4.92 17.98
C LEU A 97 0.14 -5.23 18.62
N ALA A 98 -0.95 -4.83 17.98
CA ALA A 98 -2.31 -5.19 18.41
C ALA A 98 -2.51 -6.72 18.45
N THR A 99 -2.05 -7.42 17.40
CA THR A 99 -2.12 -8.88 17.32
C THR A 99 -1.36 -9.55 18.46
N VAL A 100 -0.18 -9.03 18.83
CA VAL A 100 0.60 -9.53 19.97
C VAL A 100 -0.11 -9.31 21.30
N ILE A 101 -0.72 -8.13 21.49
CA ILE A 101 -1.49 -7.81 22.71
C ILE A 101 -2.68 -8.77 22.86
N ASP A 102 -3.42 -9.00 21.78
CA ASP A 102 -4.58 -9.91 21.80
C ASP A 102 -4.15 -11.36 22.03
N LEU A 103 -3.06 -11.80 21.39
CA LEU A 103 -2.47 -13.11 21.65
C LEU A 103 -2.04 -13.28 23.11
N GLY A 104 -1.46 -12.24 23.72
CA GLY A 104 -1.10 -12.25 25.14
C GLY A 104 -2.31 -12.45 26.05
N LYS A 105 -3.42 -11.74 25.77
CA LYS A 105 -4.68 -11.89 26.51
C LYS A 105 -5.25 -13.30 26.36
N ASP A 106 -5.28 -13.82 25.13
CA ASP A 106 -5.84 -15.14 24.83
C ASP A 106 -5.06 -16.28 25.50
N ASN A 107 -3.75 -16.08 25.71
CA ASN A 107 -2.89 -17.03 26.43
C ASN A 107 -2.83 -16.78 27.94
N GLY A 108 -3.65 -15.86 28.48
CA GLY A 108 -3.72 -15.58 29.91
C GLY A 108 -2.48 -14.88 30.47
N ILE A 109 -1.69 -14.19 29.63
CA ILE A 109 -0.58 -13.36 30.09
C ILE A 109 -1.16 -12.21 30.92
N GLU A 110 -0.58 -11.98 32.10
CA GLU A 110 -1.07 -10.95 33.01
C GLU A 110 -1.05 -9.56 32.35
N VAL A 111 -2.10 -8.79 32.64
CA VAL A 111 -2.32 -7.47 32.04
C VAL A 111 -1.16 -6.52 32.30
N GLU A 112 -0.44 -6.68 33.43
CA GLU A 112 0.71 -5.86 33.79
C GLU A 112 1.84 -5.97 32.76
N PHE A 113 2.05 -7.14 32.15
CA PHE A 113 3.02 -7.32 31.07
C PHE A 113 2.53 -6.76 29.73
N MET A 114 1.21 -6.65 29.55
CA MET A 114 0.60 -6.11 28.31
C MET A 114 0.46 -4.58 28.34
N ASN A 115 0.36 -3.97 29.53
CA ASN A 115 0.20 -2.53 29.72
C ASN A 115 1.30 -1.69 29.04
N PRO A 116 2.60 -2.04 29.11
CA PRO A 116 3.65 -1.32 28.39
C PRO A 116 3.46 -1.33 26.87
N LEU A 117 2.97 -2.43 26.30
CA LEU A 117 2.73 -2.56 24.86
C LEU A 117 1.55 -1.66 24.42
N GLN A 118 0.47 -1.64 25.20
CA GLN A 118 -0.67 -0.75 24.97
C GLN A 118 -0.28 0.73 25.10
N ALA A 119 0.51 1.07 26.12
CA ALA A 119 1.02 2.42 26.31
C ALA A 119 1.92 2.86 25.15
N THR A 120 2.75 1.95 24.64
CA THR A 120 3.59 2.19 23.46
C THR A 120 2.75 2.41 22.20
N MET A 121 1.73 1.57 21.98
CA MET A 121 0.78 1.73 20.88
C MET A 121 0.12 3.11 20.92
N LYS A 122 -0.39 3.53 22.09
CA LYS A 122 -1.00 4.84 22.28
C LYS A 122 -0.03 5.99 21.95
N LYS A 123 1.18 5.97 22.50
CA LYS A 123 2.21 6.99 22.24
C LYS A 123 2.58 7.08 20.76
N LEU A 124 2.69 5.94 20.09
CA LEU A 124 2.99 5.92 18.66
C LEU A 124 1.83 6.52 17.85
N SER A 125 0.58 6.18 18.16
CA SER A 125 -0.58 6.78 17.47
C SER A 125 -0.71 8.29 17.66
N GLU A 126 -0.40 8.79 18.86
CA GLU A 126 -0.49 10.22 19.18
C GLU A 126 0.62 11.03 18.50
N ASN A 127 1.84 10.48 18.42
CA ASN A 127 2.98 11.13 17.76
C ASN A 127 2.85 11.23 16.24
N ILE A 128 2.08 10.35 15.60
CA ILE A 128 1.78 10.41 14.16
C ILE A 128 0.86 11.59 13.84
N LEU A 129 -0.13 11.83 14.70
CA LEU A 129 -1.08 12.94 14.55
C LEU A 129 -0.43 14.31 14.80
N THR A 130 0.75 14.33 15.41
CA THR A 130 1.39 15.57 15.90
C THR A 130 2.76 15.86 15.27
N ASP A 131 3.20 15.07 14.27
CA ASP A 131 4.56 15.02 13.71
C ASP A 131 5.45 16.21 14.09
N GLN A 132 6.11 16.10 15.26
CA GLN A 132 7.11 17.04 15.75
C GLN A 132 8.53 16.63 15.33
N ARG A 133 8.68 15.82 14.27
CA ARG A 133 10.00 15.60 13.65
C ARG A 133 10.23 16.68 12.61
N ALA A 134 10.18 17.94 13.03
CA ALA A 134 10.56 19.08 12.22
C ALA A 134 11.88 19.65 12.76
N ALA A 135 13.00 19.22 12.17
CA ALA A 135 14.20 20.00 11.81
C ALA A 135 15.36 19.07 11.42
#